data_AF-A0A267TKC1-F1
#
_entry.id   AF-A0A267TKC1-F1
#
_cell.length_a   1.000
_cell.length_b   1.000
_cell.length_c   1.000
_cell.angle_alpha   90.00
_cell.angle_beta   90.00
_cell.angle_gamma   90.00
#
_symmetry.space_group_name_H-M   'P 1'
#
loop_
_entity.id
_entity.type
_entity.pdbx_description
1 polymer ?
#
loop_
_entity_poly.entity_id
_entity_poly.type
_entity_poly.pdbx_seq_one_letter_code
_entity_poly.pdbx_strand_id
1 'polypeptide(L)'
;MNADTTKTILWILSILYGILIVGSFFPIMMSPFLFDAGATKGRWVTFFSIVAFPILALISIIAAWWLFKHGHYSAAKWVFTLPALSIIGFFVGFSMP
;
A
#
# COMPACT_ATOMS: atom_id res chain seq x y z
N MET A 1 -5.57 -24.71 1.81
CA MET A 1 -4.74 -24.03 0.78
C MET A 1 -3.33 -24.55 0.97
N ASN A 2 -2.71 -25.10 -0.07
CA ASN A 2 -1.38 -25.70 0.06
C ASN A 2 -0.32 -24.62 0.31
N ALA A 3 0.76 -24.98 1.00
CA ALA A 3 1.88 -24.08 1.27
C ALA A 3 2.46 -23.52 -0.04
N ASP A 4 2.52 -24.34 -1.09
CA ASP A 4 2.99 -23.94 -2.42
C ASP A 4 2.10 -22.88 -3.06
N THR A 5 0.77 -23.02 -2.98
CA THR A 5 -0.17 -22.02 -3.50
C THR A 5 0.00 -20.68 -2.78
N THR A 6 0.15 -20.70 -1.46
CA THR A 6 0.35 -19.49 -0.66
C THR A 6 1.68 -18.81 -1.01
N LYS A 7 2.75 -19.59 -1.17
CA LYS A 7 4.06 -19.10 -1.58
C LYS A 7 4.02 -18.41 -2.95
N THR A 8 3.34 -19.00 -3.93
CA THR A 8 3.16 -18.40 -5.25
C THR A 8 2.40 -17.07 -5.18
N ILE A 9 1.33 -17.01 -4.38
CA ILE A 9 0.57 -15.77 -4.16
C ILE A 9 1.46 -14.68 -3.54
N LEU A 10 2.23 -15.00 -2.50
CA LEU A 10 3.13 -14.04 -1.85
C LEU A 10 4.19 -13.51 -2.84
N TRP A 11 4.71 -14.37 -3.71
CA TRP A 11 5.64 -13.95 -4.76
C TRP A 11 5.01 -12.97 -5.76
N ILE A 12 3.85 -13.33 -6.32
CA ILE A 12 3.13 -12.49 -7.28
C ILE A 12 2.82 -11.13 -6.65
N LEU A 13 2.28 -11.11 -5.43
CA LEU A 13 1.94 -9.88 -4.73
C LEU A 13 3.17 -9.05 -4.34
N SER A 14 4.29 -9.70 -3.98
CA SER A 14 5.54 -8.97 -3.69
C SER A 14 6.08 -8.25 -4.93
N ILE A 15 6.03 -8.89 -6.10
CA ILE A 15 6.44 -8.27 -7.37
C ILE A 15 5.49 -7.11 -7.72
N LEU A 16 4.18 -7.35 -7.64
CA LEU A 16 3.17 -6.35 -7.95
C LEU A 16 3.29 -5.12 -7.03
N TYR A 17 3.42 -5.33 -5.72
CA TYR A 17 3.66 -4.22 -4.79
C TYR A 17 5.02 -3.58 -4.95
N GLY A 18 6.07 -4.33 -5.33
CA GLY A 18 7.36 -3.75 -5.69
C GLY A 18 7.25 -2.73 -6.83
N ILE A 19 6.52 -3.08 -7.90
CA ILE A 19 6.27 -2.17 -9.03
C ILE A 19 5.45 -0.96 -8.58
N LEU A 20 4.40 -1.17 -7.78
CA LEU A 20 3.56 -0.07 -7.29
C LEU A 20 4.30 0.86 -6.33
N ILE A 21 5.21 0.35 -5.50
CA ILE A 21 6.10 1.17 -4.65
C ILE A 21 6.91 2.11 -5.54
N VAL A 22 7.55 1.59 -6.58
CA VAL A 22 8.33 2.42 -7.52
C VAL A 22 7.43 3.45 -8.22
N GLY A 23 6.25 3.03 -8.68
CA GLY A 23 5.28 3.94 -9.28
C GLY A 23 4.77 5.03 -8.34
N SER A 24 4.70 4.76 -7.03
CA SER A 24 4.20 5.72 -6.04
C SER A 24 5.13 6.91 -5.79
N PHE A 25 6.41 6.83 -6.16
CA PHE A 25 7.32 7.97 -6.03
C PHE A 25 6.92 9.14 -6.92
N PHE A 26 6.36 8.88 -8.11
CA PHE A 26 5.92 9.94 -9.01
C PHE A 26 4.84 10.84 -8.38
N PRO A 27 3.70 10.34 -7.86
CA PRO A 27 2.72 11.19 -7.18
C PRO A 27 3.25 11.80 -5.87
N ILE A 28 4.20 11.17 -5.18
CA ILE A 28 4.88 11.79 -4.02
C ILE A 28 5.65 13.03 -4.46
N MET A 29 6.41 12.95 -5.56
CA MET A 29 7.16 14.09 -6.11
C MET A 29 6.25 15.19 -6.64
N MET A 30 5.07 14.84 -7.13
CA MET A 30 4.03 15.78 -7.56
C MET A 30 3.20 16.35 -6.39
N SER A 31 3.44 15.90 -5.15
CA SER A 31 2.68 16.38 -3.98
C SER A 31 2.71 17.89 -3.74
N PRO A 32 3.75 18.67 -4.12
CA PRO A 32 3.68 20.14 -4.01
C PRO A 32 2.51 20.75 -4.79
N PHE A 33 2.19 20.22 -5.99
CA PHE A 33 1.05 20.70 -6.79
C PHE A 33 -0.29 20.48 -6.08
N LEU A 34 -0.40 19.47 -5.21
CA LEU A 34 -1.59 19.23 -4.39
C LEU A 34 -1.81 20.37 -3.38
N PHE A 35 -0.73 20.99 -2.88
CA PHE A 35 -0.82 22.08 -1.92
C PHE A 35 -0.98 23.45 -2.59
N ASP A 36 -0.51 23.59 -3.83
CA ASP A 36 -0.68 24.81 -4.63
C ASP A 36 -2.12 24.98 -5.16
N ALA A 37 -2.89 23.90 -5.31
CA ALA A 37 -4.27 23.93 -5.81
C ALA A 37 -5.30 24.55 -4.84
N GLY A 38 -4.88 24.99 -3.65
CA GLY A 38 -5.73 25.63 -2.64
C GLY A 38 -5.95 24.81 -1.36
N ALA A 39 -6.67 25.39 -0.40
CA ALA A 39 -6.94 24.76 0.89
C ALA A 39 -8.22 23.89 0.83
N THR A 40 -8.11 22.67 0.30
CA THR A 40 -9.17 21.65 0.39
C THR A 40 -9.04 20.84 1.68
N LYS A 41 -10.15 20.39 2.26
CA LYS A 41 -10.11 19.59 3.51
C LYS A 41 -9.44 18.23 3.28
N GLY A 42 -9.50 17.71 2.06
CA GLY A 42 -8.94 16.42 1.66
C GLY A 42 -7.43 16.38 1.43
N ARG A 43 -6.75 17.52 1.24
CA ARG A 43 -5.33 17.54 0.78
C ARG A 43 -4.37 16.75 1.68
N TRP A 44 -4.52 16.86 3.00
CA TRP A 44 -3.67 16.15 3.95
C TRP A 44 -3.95 14.66 3.95
N VAL A 45 -5.22 14.26 3.84
CA VAL A 45 -5.63 12.85 3.74
C VAL A 45 -5.03 12.24 2.47
N THR A 46 -5.12 12.94 1.35
CA THR A 46 -4.53 12.52 0.07
C THR A 46 -3.01 12.41 0.18
N PHE A 47 -2.33 13.41 0.74
CA PHE A 47 -0.88 13.39 0.93
C PHE A 47 -0.42 12.22 1.80
N PHE A 48 -1.01 12.04 2.98
CA PHE A 48 -0.67 10.93 3.87
C PHE A 48 -0.99 9.58 3.22
N SER A 49 -2.06 9.46 2.44
CA SER A 49 -2.39 8.22 1.74
C SER A 49 -1.37 7.86 0.67
N ILE A 50 -0.89 8.85 -0.09
CA ILE A 50 0.15 8.66 -1.11
C ILE A 50 1.48 8.23 -0.45
N VAL A 51 1.90 8.89 0.63
CA VAL A 51 3.16 8.58 1.32
C VAL A 51 3.09 7.29 2.13
N ALA A 52 1.94 6.99 2.73
CA ALA A 52 1.74 5.77 3.52
C ALA A 52 1.73 4.52 2.65
N PHE A 53 1.32 4.60 1.38
CA PHE A 53 1.28 3.45 0.48
C PHE A 53 2.61 2.70 0.37
N PRO A 54 3.75 3.31 -0.05
CA PRO A 54 5.00 2.58 -0.20
C PRO A 54 5.52 2.02 1.13
N ILE A 55 5.33 2.76 2.23
CA ILE A 55 5.74 2.34 3.57
C ILE A 55 4.95 1.10 4.01
N LEU A 56 3.61 1.15 3.89
CA LEU A 56 2.75 0.03 4.24
C LEU A 56 2.96 -1.17 3.32
N ALA A 57 3.19 -0.94 2.03
CA ALA A 57 3.54 -2.00 1.08
C ALA A 57 4.82 -2.72 1.48
N LEU A 58 5.88 -1.98 1.81
CA LEU A 58 7.17 -2.57 2.25
C LEU A 58 7.02 -3.37 3.55
N ILE A 59 6.37 -2.79 4.56
CA ILE A 59 6.13 -3.44 5.85
C ILE A 59 5.27 -4.70 5.66
N SER A 60 4.25 -4.63 4.81
CA SER A 60 3.34 -5.76 4.56
C SER A 60 4.04 -6.92 3.87
N ILE A 61 4.91 -6.66 2.89
CA ILE A 61 5.73 -7.70 2.25
C ILE A 61 6.58 -8.41 3.31
N ILE A 62 7.34 -7.65 4.12
CA ILE A 62 8.24 -8.22 5.14
C ILE A 62 7.44 -9.03 6.17
N ALA A 63 6.37 -8.45 6.73
CA ALA A 63 5.56 -9.09 7.75
C ALA A 63 4.83 -10.35 7.23
N ALA A 64 4.36 -10.33 5.98
CA ALA A 64 3.69 -11.49 5.39
C ALA A 64 4.65 -12.66 5.12
N TRP A 65 5.88 -12.39 4.65
CA TRP A 65 6.91 -13.42 4.51
C TRP A 65 7.35 -13.98 5.88
N TRP A 66 7.43 -13.13 6.89
CA TRP A 66 7.71 -13.56 8.26
C TRP A 66 6.60 -14.47 8.80
N LEU A 67 5.33 -14.08 8.67
CA LEU A 67 4.17 -14.90 9.08
C LEU A 67 4.07 -16.22 8.31
N PHE A 68 4.38 -16.20 7.01
CA PHE A 68 4.43 -17.40 6.18
C PHE A 68 5.47 -18.41 6.70
N LYS A 69 6.66 -17.93 7.08
CA LYS A 69 7.73 -18.78 7.65
C LYS A 69 7.32 -19.45 8.96
N HIS A 70 6.44 -18.83 9.74
CA HIS A 70 5.93 -19.36 11.02
C HIS A 70 4.63 -20.18 10.87
N GLY A 71 4.19 -20.48 9.63
CA GLY A 71 2.99 -21.29 9.38
C GLY A 71 1.66 -20.54 9.55
N HIS A 72 1.68 -19.22 9.81
CA HIS A 72 0.48 -18.39 9.97
C HIS A 72 -0.07 -17.90 8.62
N TYR A 73 -0.49 -18.81 7.76
CA TYR A 73 -0.94 -18.50 6.40
C TYR A 73 -2.17 -17.59 6.33
N SER A 74 -3.08 -17.67 7.32
CA SER A 74 -4.26 -16.82 7.36
C SER A 74 -3.89 -15.35 7.65
N ALA A 75 -2.99 -15.14 8.61
CA ALA A 75 -2.52 -13.80 8.96
C ALA A 75 -1.68 -13.19 7.81
N ALA A 76 -0.85 -13.98 7.14
CA ALA A 76 -0.08 -13.52 5.98
C ALA A 76 -0.97 -12.96 4.87
N LYS A 77 -2.17 -13.54 4.64
CA LYS A 77 -3.15 -13.03 3.67
C LYS A 77 -3.73 -11.68 4.08
N TRP A 78 -4.09 -11.53 5.35
CA TRP A 78 -4.63 -10.26 5.85
C TRP A 78 -3.61 -9.13 5.81
N VAL A 79 -2.35 -9.41 6.17
CA VAL A 79 -1.27 -8.42 6.11
C VAL A 79 -1.07 -7.89 4.69
N PHE A 80 -1.20 -8.75 3.67
CA PHE A 80 -1.12 -8.33 2.27
C PHE A 80 -2.24 -7.36 1.84
N THR A 81 -3.35 -7.26 2.57
CA THR A 81 -4.43 -6.30 2.25
C THR A 81 -4.19 -4.90 2.82
N LEU A 82 -3.26 -4.74 3.77
CA LEU A 82 -2.97 -3.45 4.41
C LEU A 82 -2.62 -2.32 3.41
N PRO A 83 -1.81 -2.54 2.36
CA PRO A 83 -1.49 -1.46 1.42
C PRO A 83 -2.72 -0.97 0.63
N ALA A 84 -3.74 -1.81 0.47
CA ALA A 84 -4.98 -1.43 -0.19
C ALA A 84 -5.78 -0.41 0.63
N LEU A 85 -5.60 -0.34 1.95
CA LEU A 85 -6.22 0.69 2.79
C LEU A 85 -5.75 2.10 2.41
N SER A 86 -4.47 2.25 2.02
CA SER A 86 -3.94 3.53 1.54
C SER A 86 -4.57 3.96 0.23
N ILE A 87 -4.93 3.01 -0.64
CA ILE A 87 -5.66 3.30 -1.88
C ILE A 87 -7.06 3.83 -1.56
N ILE A 88 -7.76 3.23 -0.58
CA ILE A 88 -9.06 3.72 -0.12
C ILE A 88 -8.93 5.13 0.46
N GLY A 89 -7.94 5.37 1.31
CA GLY A 89 -7.65 6.69 1.89
C GLY A 89 -7.42 7.75 0.81
N PHE A 90 -6.73 7.40 -0.28
CA PHE A 90 -6.52 8.30 -1.41
C PHE A 90 -7.84 8.71 -2.07
N PHE A 91 -8.74 7.77 -2.38
CA PHE A 91 -10.06 8.10 -2.97
C PHE A 91 -10.94 8.91 -2.03
N VAL A 92 -10.89 8.63 -0.73
CA VAL A 92 -11.62 9.39 0.29
C VAL A 92 -11.07 10.81 0.38
N GLY A 93 -9.76 11.00 0.42
CA GLY A 93 -9.13 12.32 0.42
C GLY A 93 -9.45 13.12 -0.85
N PHE A 94 -9.44 12.46 -2.01
CA PHE A 94 -9.73 13.11 -3.29
C PHE A 94 -11.22 13.52 -3.44
N SER A 95 -12.13 12.78 -2.80
CA SER A 95 -13.58 13.09 -2.85
C SER A 95 -14.03 14.13 -1.82
N MET A 96 -13.15 14.53 -0.89
CA MET A 96 -13.42 15.58 0.09
C MET A 96 -13.01 16.97 -0.48
N PRO A 97 -13.97 17.88 -0.72
CA PRO A 97 -13.68 19.24 -1.18
C PRO A 97 -12.94 20.10 -0.15
#